data_AF-A0A8S9ZYT3-F1
#
_entry.id   AF-A0A8S9ZYT3-F1
#
_cell.length_a   1.000
_cell.length_b   1.000
_cell.length_c   1.000
_cell.angle_alpha   90.00
_cell.angle_beta   90.00
_cell.angle_gamma   90.00
#
_symmetry.space_group_name_H-M   'P 1'
#
loop_
_entity.id
_entity.type
_entity.pdbx_description
1 polymer ?
#
loop_
_entity_poly.entity_id
_entity_poly.type
_entity_poly.pdbx_seq_one_letter_code
_entity_poly.pdbx_strand_id
1 'polypeptide(L)'
;LFDIGRNNWNQYGRTLIQYHQYFKYLLQLRLPMVIFVDNKSLQFVHRERSRIGWGIKTKIRIISLSQLPFFSFKLQVNKIIKNELNNWKKEWNPSMRSHPESLHSEYSLLAENPFETEFFVWLDAGYGHGDRSIFPSNWHWNPIFQKGIISLIKLTPPTDSINNYNLNKLYRQDISVISGGFIAGDKNSIFQLHQIYYKKFIYLINKQKIDDDQTILVLLINEYPKFFHISHGDWFDAFELF
;
A
#
# COMPACT_ATOMS: atom_id res chain seq x y z
N LEU A 1 4.06 -6.85 6.76
CA LEU A 1 5.46 -6.44 7.01
C LEU A 1 6.41 -7.57 6.65
N PHE A 2 7.19 -7.39 5.59
CA PHE A 2 8.22 -8.34 5.16
C PHE A 2 9.58 -7.66 5.23
N ASP A 3 10.57 -8.33 5.82
CA ASP A 3 11.95 -7.89 5.74
C ASP A 3 12.52 -8.21 4.36
N ILE A 4 12.48 -7.22 3.47
CA ILE A 4 13.05 -7.30 2.12
C ILE A 4 14.53 -6.88 2.08
N GLY A 5 15.19 -6.72 3.23
CA GLY A 5 16.61 -6.37 3.30
C GLY A 5 16.90 -4.89 3.05
N ARG A 6 15.94 -3.99 3.36
CA ARG A 6 16.12 -2.53 3.20
C ARG A 6 17.26 -1.96 4.04
N ASN A 7 17.70 -2.66 5.07
CA ASN A 7 18.86 -2.26 5.88
C ASN A 7 20.17 -2.23 5.05
N ASN A 8 20.22 -2.93 3.92
CA ASN A 8 21.38 -2.99 3.04
C ASN A 8 21.30 -2.00 1.86
N TRP A 9 20.29 -1.14 1.81
CA TRP A 9 20.12 -0.18 0.72
C TRP A 9 20.95 1.07 0.98
N ASN A 10 21.66 1.54 -0.04
CA ASN A 10 22.48 2.76 0.05
C ASN A 10 21.63 4.03 0.24
N GLN A 11 20.39 4.03 -0.27
CA GLN A 11 19.41 5.10 -0.12
C GLN A 11 18.07 4.50 0.30
N TYR A 12 17.25 5.27 1.02
CA TYR A 12 15.96 4.82 1.55
C TYR A 12 16.05 3.58 2.45
N GLY A 13 17.22 3.35 3.05
CA GLY A 13 17.47 2.24 3.93
C GLY A 13 16.65 2.35 5.21
N ARG A 14 15.99 1.26 5.59
CA ARG A 14 15.22 1.16 6.84
C ARG A 14 15.45 -0.22 7.43
N THR A 15 15.79 -0.24 8.70
CA THR A 15 15.97 -1.49 9.45
C THR A 15 14.61 -2.08 9.82
N LEU A 16 14.57 -3.39 10.05
CA LEU A 16 13.36 -4.06 10.55
C LEU A 16 12.91 -3.47 11.89
N ILE A 17 13.85 -3.07 12.75
CA ILE A 17 13.57 -2.44 14.05
C ILE A 17 12.84 -1.11 13.86
N GLN A 18 13.26 -0.29 12.89
CA GLN A 18 12.56 0.96 12.57
C GLN A 18 11.13 0.69 12.10
N TYR A 19 10.91 -0.34 11.25
CA TYR A 19 9.54 -0.73 10.88
C TYR A 19 8.72 -1.23 12.06
N HIS A 20 9.31 -1.97 12.99
CA HIS A 20 8.61 -2.34 14.24
C HIS A 20 8.23 -1.09 15.04
N GLN A 21 9.07 -0.07 15.09
CA GLN A 21 8.75 1.20 15.76
C GLN A 21 7.60 1.95 15.08
N TYR A 22 7.51 1.91 13.76
CA TYR A 22 6.37 2.49 13.02
C TYR A 22 5.10 1.69 13.27
N PHE A 23 5.19 0.36 13.20
CA PHE A 23 4.04 -0.52 13.29
C PHE A 23 3.44 -0.59 14.70
N LYS A 24 4.22 -0.32 15.76
CA LYS A 24 3.79 -0.51 17.16
C LYS A 24 2.49 0.23 17.51
N TYR A 25 2.29 1.44 16.99
CA TYR A 25 1.10 2.26 17.28
C TYR A 25 -0.10 1.78 16.49
N LEU A 26 0.09 1.40 15.23
CA LEU A 26 -0.95 0.76 14.44
C LEU A 26 -1.46 -0.51 15.14
N LEU A 27 -0.56 -1.32 15.72
CA LEU A 27 -0.92 -2.51 16.50
C LEU A 27 -1.70 -2.22 17.79
N GLN A 28 -1.73 -0.97 18.27
CA GLN A 28 -2.54 -0.60 19.45
C GLN A 28 -4.02 -0.44 19.13
N LEU A 29 -4.40 -0.25 17.85
CA LEU A 29 -5.80 -0.05 17.46
C LEU A 29 -6.67 -1.24 17.88
N ARG A 30 -7.80 -0.93 18.51
CA ARG A 30 -8.74 -1.91 19.06
C ARG A 30 -9.75 -2.36 18.01
N LEU A 31 -9.22 -2.96 16.95
CA LEU A 31 -9.95 -3.50 15.82
C LEU A 31 -9.52 -4.94 15.51
N PRO A 32 -10.41 -5.78 14.95
CA PRO A 32 -10.01 -7.05 14.38
C PRO A 32 -8.98 -6.84 13.27
N MET A 33 -7.90 -7.62 13.26
CA MET A 33 -6.81 -7.45 12.30
C MET A 33 -6.37 -8.76 11.68
N VAL A 34 -6.12 -8.72 10.37
CA VAL A 34 -5.31 -9.73 9.68
C VAL A 34 -3.96 -9.12 9.39
N ILE A 35 -2.90 -9.75 9.90
CA ILE A 35 -1.54 -9.20 9.83
C ILE A 35 -0.66 -10.18 9.06
N PHE A 36 -0.26 -9.79 7.85
CA PHE A 36 0.66 -10.54 7.01
C PHE A 36 2.10 -10.18 7.38
N VAL A 37 2.88 -11.16 7.80
CA VAL A 37 4.27 -10.98 8.23
C VAL A 37 5.16 -12.13 7.76
N ASP A 38 6.47 -11.88 7.75
CA ASP A 38 7.45 -12.94 7.75
C ASP A 38 7.65 -13.53 9.17
N ASN A 39 8.46 -14.59 9.24
CA ASN A 39 8.78 -15.23 10.52
C ASN A 39 9.54 -14.29 11.49
N LYS A 40 10.29 -13.30 10.98
CA LYS A 40 11.09 -12.38 11.80
C LYS A 40 10.22 -11.42 12.62
N SER A 41 9.04 -11.07 12.12
CA SER A 41 8.13 -10.12 12.77
C SER A 41 7.02 -10.79 13.60
N LEU A 42 6.88 -12.11 13.53
CA LEU A 42 5.83 -12.87 14.21
C LEU A 42 5.77 -12.57 15.72
N GLN A 43 6.89 -12.73 16.42
CA GLN A 43 6.95 -12.56 17.88
C GLN A 43 6.67 -11.13 18.31
N PHE A 44 7.13 -10.15 17.51
CA PHE A 44 6.84 -8.74 17.74
C PHE A 44 5.33 -8.47 17.70
N VAL A 45 4.66 -8.88 16.62
CA VAL A 45 3.21 -8.65 16.46
C VAL A 45 2.41 -9.37 17.54
N HIS A 46 2.73 -10.65 17.81
CA HIS A 46 2.05 -11.43 18.82
C HIS A 46 2.15 -10.77 20.20
N ARG A 47 3.34 -10.31 20.58
CA ARG A 47 3.57 -9.61 21.86
C ARG A 47 2.75 -8.32 21.95
N GLU A 48 2.83 -7.44 20.95
CA GLU A 48 2.15 -6.13 21.00
C GLU A 48 0.63 -6.28 21.06
N ARG A 49 0.06 -7.22 20.31
CA ARG A 49 -1.40 -7.47 20.30
C ARG A 49 -1.88 -8.18 21.57
N SER A 50 -1.08 -9.09 22.11
CA SER A 50 -1.39 -9.76 23.39
C SER A 50 -1.35 -8.78 24.56
N ARG A 51 -0.39 -7.86 24.58
CA ARG A 51 -0.22 -6.85 25.64
C ARG A 51 -1.46 -5.99 25.87
N ILE A 52 -2.24 -5.73 24.82
CA ILE A 52 -3.49 -4.95 24.91
C ILE A 52 -4.76 -5.81 25.01
N GLY A 53 -4.62 -7.14 25.10
CA GLY A 53 -5.76 -8.07 25.17
C GLY A 53 -6.45 -8.35 23.83
N TRP A 54 -5.84 -8.01 22.68
CA TRP A 54 -6.45 -8.16 21.35
C TRP A 54 -5.87 -9.33 20.52
N GLY A 55 -5.09 -10.21 21.14
CA GLY A 55 -4.49 -11.38 20.48
C GLY A 55 -5.53 -12.28 19.79
N ILE A 56 -6.64 -12.59 20.46
CA ILE A 56 -7.72 -13.46 19.93
C ILE A 56 -8.44 -12.83 18.73
N LYS A 57 -8.54 -11.49 18.70
CA LYS A 57 -9.10 -10.71 17.58
C LYS A 57 -8.04 -10.35 16.54
N THR A 58 -6.93 -11.07 16.51
CA THR A 58 -5.84 -10.86 15.56
C THR A 58 -5.49 -12.17 14.90
N LYS A 59 -5.55 -12.21 13.57
CA LYS A 59 -5.09 -13.33 12.76
C LYS A 59 -3.74 -12.99 12.15
N ILE A 60 -2.69 -13.66 12.59
CA ILE A 60 -1.35 -13.49 12.02
C ILE A 60 -1.17 -14.51 10.89
N ARG A 61 -0.80 -14.04 9.70
CA ARG A 61 -0.47 -14.86 8.53
C ARG A 61 1.01 -14.77 8.27
N ILE A 62 1.71 -15.87 8.53
CA ILE A 62 3.12 -16.02 8.18
C ILE A 62 3.18 -16.39 6.70
N ILE A 63 3.68 -15.49 5.88
CA ILE A 63 3.87 -15.74 4.45
C ILE A 63 5.25 -15.26 4.00
N SER A 64 5.74 -15.82 2.89
CA SER A 64 6.93 -15.34 2.20
C SER A 64 6.55 -14.50 0.98
N LEU A 65 7.52 -13.73 0.47
CA LEU A 65 7.37 -13.00 -0.80
C LEU A 65 6.96 -13.91 -1.95
N SER A 66 7.43 -15.16 -1.97
CA SER A 66 7.13 -16.14 -3.02
C SER A 66 5.66 -16.58 -3.06
N GLN A 67 4.90 -16.32 -2.00
CA GLN A 67 3.48 -16.63 -1.92
C GLN A 67 2.59 -15.43 -2.34
N LEU A 68 3.18 -14.28 -2.64
CA LEU A 68 2.42 -13.11 -3.10
C LEU A 68 1.92 -13.31 -4.55
N PRO A 69 0.68 -12.88 -4.88
CA PRO A 69 0.08 -13.10 -6.20
C PRO A 69 0.95 -12.61 -7.38
N PHE A 70 1.62 -11.47 -7.21
CA PHE A 70 2.44 -10.87 -8.27
C PHE A 70 3.88 -11.40 -8.31
N PHE A 71 4.28 -12.28 -7.39
CA PHE A 71 5.65 -12.81 -7.36
C PHE A 71 6.01 -13.59 -8.63
N SER A 72 5.03 -14.23 -9.26
CA SER A 72 5.21 -14.94 -10.54
C SER A 72 5.74 -14.04 -11.66
N PHE A 73 5.48 -12.73 -11.61
CA PHE A 73 5.95 -11.75 -12.59
C PHE A 73 7.33 -11.17 -12.26
N LYS A 74 7.96 -11.56 -11.13
CA LYS A 74 9.22 -10.98 -10.65
C LYS A 74 10.32 -10.97 -11.71
N LEU A 75 10.51 -12.09 -12.43
CA LEU A 75 11.54 -12.18 -13.47
C LEU A 75 11.28 -11.21 -14.63
N GLN A 76 10.01 -11.06 -15.03
CA GLN A 76 9.62 -10.16 -16.10
C GLN A 76 9.77 -8.69 -15.68
N VAL A 77 9.33 -8.34 -14.47
CA VAL A 77 9.50 -7.01 -13.87
C VAL A 77 10.98 -6.64 -13.80
N ASN A 78 11.83 -7.54 -13.28
CA ASN A 78 13.27 -7.30 -13.19
C ASN A 78 13.91 -7.07 -14.56
N LYS A 79 13.44 -7.77 -15.60
CA LYS A 79 13.91 -7.56 -16.97
C LYS A 79 13.52 -6.17 -17.49
N ILE A 80 12.29 -5.73 -17.24
CA ILE A 80 11.80 -4.40 -17.60
C ILE A 80 12.66 -3.33 -16.89
N ILE A 81 12.77 -3.41 -15.56
CA ILE A 81 13.58 -2.50 -14.74
C ILE A 81 15.02 -2.40 -15.25
N LYS A 82 15.69 -3.55 -15.45
CA LYS A 82 17.07 -3.58 -15.94
C LYS A 82 17.23 -2.90 -17.30
N ASN A 83 16.27 -3.13 -18.20
CA ASN A 83 16.28 -2.49 -19.52
C ASN A 83 16.07 -0.98 -19.44
N GLU A 84 15.16 -0.52 -18.57
CA GLU A 84 14.90 0.91 -18.33
C GLU A 84 16.10 1.63 -17.73
N LEU A 85 16.77 1.04 -16.74
CA LEU A 85 17.97 1.62 -16.12
C LEU A 85 19.11 1.78 -17.12
N ASN A 86 19.28 0.82 -18.03
CA ASN A 86 20.27 0.90 -19.10
C ASN A 86 19.91 1.92 -20.20
N ASN A 87 18.62 2.18 -20.40
CA ASN A 87 18.09 3.01 -21.48
C ASN A 87 17.17 4.12 -20.93
N TRP A 88 17.64 4.80 -19.89
CA TRP A 88 16.82 5.77 -19.17
C TRP A 88 16.47 6.95 -20.07
N LYS A 89 15.18 7.23 -20.21
CA LYS A 89 14.70 8.28 -21.11
C LYS A 89 14.88 9.67 -20.51
N LYS A 90 15.01 10.69 -21.36
CA LYS A 90 15.28 12.08 -20.94
C LYS A 90 14.08 12.71 -20.24
N GLU A 91 12.87 12.30 -20.59
CA GLU A 91 11.62 12.76 -20.01
C GLU A 91 11.30 12.16 -18.63
N TRP A 92 12.05 11.14 -18.19
CA TRP A 92 11.87 10.52 -16.88
C TRP A 92 12.65 11.28 -15.82
N ASN A 93 12.07 11.43 -14.62
CA ASN A 93 12.73 12.15 -13.54
C ASN A 93 14.06 11.45 -13.15
N PRO A 94 15.21 12.15 -13.17
CA PRO A 94 16.49 11.57 -12.78
C PRO A 94 16.52 10.98 -11.36
N SER A 95 15.75 11.52 -10.40
CA SER A 95 15.69 10.99 -9.02
C SER A 95 15.15 9.57 -8.98
N MET A 96 14.26 9.23 -9.92
CA MET A 96 13.64 7.91 -10.00
C MET A 96 14.63 6.80 -10.32
N ARG A 97 15.83 7.09 -10.84
CA ARG A 97 16.86 6.07 -11.11
C ARG A 97 17.33 5.32 -9.86
N SER A 98 17.33 5.98 -8.71
CA SER A 98 17.71 5.38 -7.42
C SER A 98 16.53 5.16 -6.49
N HIS A 99 15.30 5.46 -6.94
CA HIS A 99 14.10 5.30 -6.15
C HIS A 99 13.72 3.81 -6.02
N PRO A 100 13.19 3.36 -4.86
CA PRO A 100 12.86 1.96 -4.64
C PRO A 100 11.94 1.34 -5.71
N GLU A 101 11.00 2.11 -6.23
CA GLU A 101 10.02 1.67 -7.25
C GLU A 101 10.63 1.42 -8.63
N SER A 102 11.85 1.92 -8.86
CA SER A 102 12.65 1.64 -10.06
C SER A 102 13.71 0.56 -9.84
N LEU A 103 13.86 0.06 -8.61
CA LEU A 103 14.92 -0.90 -8.24
C LEU A 103 14.39 -2.22 -7.68
N HIS A 104 13.18 -2.21 -7.11
CA HIS A 104 12.63 -3.32 -6.35
C HIS A 104 11.22 -3.67 -6.84
N SER A 105 10.98 -4.96 -7.01
CA SER A 105 9.75 -5.52 -7.61
C SER A 105 8.72 -5.97 -6.56
N GLU A 106 9.08 -5.86 -5.29
CA GLU A 106 8.39 -6.48 -4.17
C GLU A 106 7.21 -5.63 -3.65
N TYR A 107 6.05 -5.67 -4.32
CA TYR A 107 4.80 -5.07 -3.80
C TYR A 107 3.57 -5.90 -4.17
N SER A 108 2.62 -6.08 -3.24
CA SER A 108 1.32 -6.74 -3.47
C SER A 108 0.32 -6.42 -2.36
N LEU A 109 -0.95 -6.18 -2.73
CA LEU A 109 -2.07 -6.10 -1.79
C LEU A 109 -2.56 -7.50 -1.42
N LEU A 110 -2.89 -7.71 -0.14
CA LEU A 110 -3.49 -8.95 0.37
C LEU A 110 -4.64 -8.62 1.30
N ALA A 111 -5.74 -9.36 1.16
CA ALA A 111 -6.90 -9.26 2.03
C ALA A 111 -7.46 -10.65 2.34
N GLU A 112 -7.84 -10.88 3.59
CA GLU A 112 -8.59 -12.05 4.04
C GLU A 112 -9.69 -11.60 5.01
N ASN A 113 -10.82 -12.32 5.04
CA ASN A 113 -11.93 -12.02 5.94
C ASN A 113 -12.22 -13.14 6.96
N PRO A 114 -11.30 -13.42 7.90
CA PRO A 114 -11.52 -14.46 8.91
C PRO A 114 -12.49 -14.02 10.02
N PHE A 115 -12.93 -12.76 10.02
CA PHE A 115 -13.84 -12.20 11.03
C PHE A 115 -15.23 -11.88 10.48
N GLU A 116 -15.50 -12.26 9.23
CA GLU A 116 -16.78 -12.07 8.53
C GLU A 116 -17.30 -10.62 8.57
N THR A 117 -16.38 -9.65 8.53
CA THR A 117 -16.72 -8.23 8.51
C THR A 117 -17.21 -7.81 7.13
N GLU A 118 -18.04 -6.76 7.09
CA GLU A 118 -18.55 -6.21 5.83
C GLU A 118 -17.54 -5.26 5.18
N PHE A 119 -16.86 -4.44 5.98
CA PHE A 119 -15.88 -3.46 5.53
C PHE A 119 -14.46 -3.88 5.88
N PHE A 120 -13.51 -3.45 5.03
CA PHE A 120 -12.09 -3.69 5.17
C PHE A 120 -11.34 -2.40 5.02
N VAL A 121 -10.24 -2.32 5.76
CA VAL A 121 -9.22 -1.32 5.59
C VAL A 121 -7.90 -2.04 5.41
N TRP A 122 -7.22 -1.76 4.31
CA TRP A 122 -5.82 -2.09 4.11
C TRP A 122 -4.97 -0.90 4.55
N LEU A 123 -3.97 -1.17 5.40
CA LEU A 123 -3.00 -0.19 5.88
C LEU A 123 -1.59 -0.76 5.73
N ASP A 124 -0.65 0.09 5.32
CA ASP A 124 0.77 -0.25 5.39
C ASP A 124 1.20 -0.46 6.85
N ALA A 125 2.06 -1.44 7.12
CA ALA A 125 2.65 -1.61 8.45
C ALA A 125 3.47 -0.38 8.90
N GLY A 126 3.98 0.42 7.96
CA GLY A 126 4.64 1.69 8.19
C GLY A 126 3.70 2.89 8.39
N TYR A 127 2.38 2.72 8.32
CA TYR A 127 1.43 3.84 8.37
C TYR A 127 1.62 4.69 9.63
N GLY A 128 1.81 6.00 9.43
CA GLY A 128 2.09 6.98 10.47
C GLY A 128 3.55 7.12 10.86
N HIS A 129 4.47 6.31 10.34
CA HIS A 129 5.91 6.40 10.60
C HIS A 129 6.29 6.59 12.09
N GLY A 130 5.51 5.97 12.99
CA GLY A 130 5.76 6.06 14.43
C GLY A 130 5.37 7.40 15.05
N ASP A 131 4.58 8.23 14.39
CA ASP A 131 3.88 9.34 15.02
C ASP A 131 2.63 8.80 15.73
N ARG A 132 2.52 9.06 17.03
CA ARG A 132 1.34 8.69 17.81
C ARG A 132 0.16 9.64 17.54
N SER A 133 0.43 10.88 17.18
CA SER A 133 -0.55 11.97 17.15
C SER A 133 -1.68 11.74 16.14
N ILE A 134 -1.38 11.02 15.05
CA ILE A 134 -2.34 10.69 14.00
C ILE A 134 -3.37 9.63 14.41
N PHE A 135 -3.12 8.87 15.48
CA PHE A 135 -3.99 7.78 15.90
C PHE A 135 -5.01 8.29 16.92
N PRO A 136 -6.23 7.70 16.98
CA PRO A 136 -7.21 8.05 17.98
C PRO A 136 -6.64 7.91 19.39
N SER A 137 -6.87 8.92 20.24
CA SER A 137 -6.30 9.00 21.59
C SER A 137 -6.65 7.79 22.47
N ASN A 138 -7.82 7.18 22.23
CA ASN A 138 -8.35 6.00 22.91
C ASN A 138 -8.10 4.67 22.15
N TRP A 139 -7.42 4.72 21.01
CA TRP A 139 -7.17 3.58 20.11
C TRP A 139 -8.42 2.90 19.53
N HIS A 140 -9.59 3.53 19.61
CA HIS A 140 -10.80 3.08 18.93
C HIS A 140 -11.01 3.91 17.68
N TRP A 141 -11.30 3.24 16.58
CA TRP A 141 -11.59 3.87 15.30
C TRP A 141 -12.84 3.22 14.72
N ASN A 142 -13.86 4.02 14.42
CA ASN A 142 -15.15 3.53 13.93
C ASN A 142 -15.45 4.19 12.58
N PRO A 143 -14.74 3.79 11.52
CA PRO A 143 -14.82 4.50 10.26
C PRO A 143 -16.16 4.29 9.56
N ILE A 144 -16.59 5.30 8.81
CA ILE A 144 -17.79 5.23 7.98
C ILE A 144 -17.39 5.18 6.50
N PHE A 145 -17.71 4.06 5.84
CA PHE A 145 -17.45 3.86 4.42
C PHE A 145 -18.74 3.66 3.63
N GLN A 146 -18.74 4.15 2.39
CA GLN A 146 -19.83 3.93 1.45
C GLN A 146 -19.73 2.52 0.85
N LYS A 147 -20.88 1.87 0.64
CA LYS A 147 -20.92 0.55 -0.03
C LYS A 147 -20.79 0.69 -1.54
N GLY A 148 -20.21 -0.32 -2.17
CA GLY A 148 -20.07 -0.43 -3.62
C GLY A 148 -18.93 0.42 -4.21
N ILE A 149 -18.15 1.11 -3.37
CA ILE A 149 -17.04 1.97 -3.79
C ILE A 149 -15.81 1.80 -2.89
N ILE A 150 -14.66 2.22 -3.41
CA ILE A 150 -13.37 2.22 -2.72
C ILE A 150 -13.04 3.63 -2.21
N SER A 151 -12.68 3.75 -0.94
CA SER A 151 -12.21 5.00 -0.35
C SER A 151 -10.68 5.10 -0.41
N LEU A 152 -10.18 6.26 -0.86
CA LEU A 152 -8.75 6.61 -0.93
C LEU A 152 -8.54 8.05 -0.47
N ILE A 153 -7.27 8.40 -0.19
CA ILE A 153 -6.85 9.75 0.17
C ILE A 153 -6.04 10.35 -0.99
N LYS A 154 -6.39 11.58 -1.40
CA LYS A 154 -5.67 12.38 -2.40
C LYS A 154 -4.72 13.35 -1.71
N LEU A 155 -3.48 13.37 -2.19
CA LEU A 155 -2.37 14.16 -1.64
C LEU A 155 -2.11 15.46 -2.39
N THR A 156 -2.44 15.51 -3.69
CA THR A 156 -2.24 16.72 -4.50
C THR A 156 -3.21 17.82 -4.08
N PRO A 157 -2.86 19.12 -4.28
CA PRO A 157 -3.69 20.24 -3.87
C PRO A 157 -5.16 20.14 -4.33
N PRO A 158 -6.13 20.71 -3.59
CA PRO A 158 -7.55 20.57 -3.92
C PRO A 158 -7.92 21.08 -5.32
N THR A 159 -7.18 22.07 -5.83
CA THR A 159 -7.36 22.66 -7.16
C THR A 159 -6.91 21.74 -8.30
N ASP A 160 -6.14 20.70 -8.00
CA ASP A 160 -5.61 19.78 -9.00
C ASP A 160 -6.50 18.54 -9.14
N SER A 161 -6.85 18.21 -10.38
CA SER A 161 -7.74 17.09 -10.69
C SER A 161 -6.93 15.80 -10.88
N ILE A 162 -7.34 14.70 -10.25
CA ILE A 162 -6.73 13.38 -10.47
C ILE A 162 -6.79 12.98 -11.96
N ASN A 163 -7.84 13.40 -12.68
CA ASN A 163 -8.00 13.14 -14.12
C ASN A 163 -6.89 13.75 -14.97
N ASN A 164 -6.12 14.71 -14.43
CA ASN A 164 -4.97 15.28 -15.12
C ASN A 164 -3.81 14.29 -15.24
N TYR A 165 -3.77 13.22 -14.44
CA TYR A 165 -2.67 12.29 -14.30
C TYR A 165 -2.90 11.00 -15.09
N ASN A 166 -2.36 10.96 -16.32
CA ASN A 166 -2.31 9.74 -17.11
C ASN A 166 -0.95 9.05 -16.98
N LEU A 167 -0.81 7.88 -17.60
CA LEU A 167 0.41 7.08 -17.54
C LEU A 167 1.67 7.87 -17.94
N ASN A 168 1.58 8.76 -18.93
CA ASN A 168 2.75 9.53 -19.37
C ASN A 168 3.21 10.57 -18.34
N LYS A 169 2.29 11.07 -17.51
CA LYS A 169 2.61 12.04 -16.45
C LYS A 169 2.97 11.40 -15.11
N LEU A 170 2.64 10.13 -14.91
CA LEU A 170 2.96 9.40 -13.69
C LEU A 170 4.23 8.58 -13.85
N TYR A 171 4.40 7.95 -15.01
CA TYR A 171 5.41 6.92 -15.16
C TYR A 171 6.83 7.47 -15.06
N ARG A 172 7.59 6.95 -14.08
CA ARG A 172 8.93 7.40 -13.68
C ARG A 172 8.97 8.89 -13.35
N GLN A 173 7.92 9.38 -12.72
CA GLN A 173 7.86 10.71 -12.12
C GLN A 173 7.78 10.59 -10.61
N ASP A 174 8.42 11.54 -9.93
CA ASP A 174 8.48 11.61 -8.46
C ASP A 174 7.27 12.42 -7.97
N ILE A 175 6.07 11.85 -8.14
CA ILE A 175 4.79 12.50 -7.85
C ILE A 175 3.86 11.50 -7.18
N SER A 176 3.44 11.80 -5.95
CA SER A 176 2.41 11.03 -5.24
C SER A 176 1.06 11.73 -5.34
N VAL A 177 0.12 11.13 -6.06
CA VAL A 177 -1.23 11.69 -6.24
C VAL A 177 -2.19 11.25 -5.15
N ILE A 178 -2.02 10.02 -4.66
CA ILE A 178 -2.85 9.39 -3.63
C ILE A 178 -1.97 8.74 -2.56
N SER A 179 -2.51 8.57 -1.35
CA SER A 179 -1.83 7.77 -0.32
C SER A 179 -2.01 6.28 -0.62
N GLY A 180 -0.96 5.64 -1.14
CA GLY A 180 -0.93 4.18 -1.33
C GLY A 180 -1.01 3.40 -0.02
N GLY A 181 -0.77 4.05 1.14
CA GLY A 181 -0.77 3.43 2.46
C GLY A 181 -2.15 3.13 3.05
N PHE A 182 -3.23 3.55 2.40
CA PHE A 182 -4.61 3.36 2.87
C PHE A 182 -5.55 3.05 1.71
N ILE A 183 -6.33 1.97 1.85
CA ILE A 183 -7.41 1.60 0.95
C ILE A 183 -8.55 1.02 1.78
N ALA A 184 -9.79 1.49 1.57
CA ALA A 184 -10.94 0.94 2.28
C ALA A 184 -12.14 0.68 1.35
N GLY A 185 -13.01 -0.24 1.75
CA GLY A 185 -14.23 -0.57 1.02
C GLY A 185 -14.94 -1.78 1.61
N ASP A 186 -16.16 -2.07 1.14
CA ASP A 186 -16.84 -3.32 1.49
C ASP A 186 -16.22 -4.53 0.77
N LYS A 187 -16.53 -5.75 1.24
CA LYS A 187 -15.99 -7.01 0.69
C LYS A 187 -16.10 -7.12 -0.84
N ASN A 188 -17.21 -6.66 -1.42
CA ASN A 188 -17.44 -6.80 -2.86
C ASN A 188 -16.58 -5.78 -3.62
N SER A 189 -16.53 -4.55 -3.12
CA SER A 189 -15.66 -3.50 -3.67
C SER A 189 -14.20 -3.90 -3.61
N ILE A 190 -13.72 -4.43 -2.49
CA ILE A 190 -12.32 -4.87 -2.35
C ILE A 190 -12.00 -6.03 -3.31
N PHE A 191 -12.91 -7.00 -3.43
CA PHE A 191 -12.76 -8.09 -4.39
C PHE A 191 -12.73 -7.57 -5.84
N GLN A 192 -13.65 -6.68 -6.21
CA GLN A 192 -13.68 -6.07 -7.53
C GLN A 192 -12.41 -5.26 -7.82
N LEU A 193 -11.93 -4.47 -6.85
CA LEU A 193 -10.67 -3.73 -6.94
C LEU A 193 -9.51 -4.67 -7.25
N HIS A 194 -9.38 -5.78 -6.53
CA HIS A 194 -8.34 -6.77 -6.78
C HIS A 194 -8.38 -7.29 -8.23
N GLN A 195 -9.57 -7.59 -8.76
CA GLN A 195 -9.72 -8.08 -10.14
C GLN A 195 -9.29 -7.03 -11.19
N ILE A 196 -9.75 -5.78 -11.05
CA ILE A 196 -9.40 -4.72 -12.01
C ILE A 196 -7.93 -4.29 -11.88
N TYR A 197 -7.38 -4.29 -10.66
CA TYR A 197 -5.96 -4.03 -10.39
C TYR A 197 -5.09 -5.08 -11.05
N TYR A 198 -5.39 -6.37 -10.84
CA TYR A 198 -4.64 -7.47 -11.44
C TYR A 198 -4.62 -7.38 -12.98
N LYS A 199 -5.78 -7.09 -13.60
CA LYS A 199 -5.88 -6.87 -15.05
C LYS A 199 -5.04 -5.67 -15.52
N LYS A 200 -5.08 -4.55 -14.78
CA LYS A 200 -4.30 -3.35 -15.12
C LYS A 200 -2.80 -3.61 -15.00
N PHE A 201 -2.39 -4.32 -13.96
CA PHE A 201 -1.00 -4.72 -13.76
C PHE A 201 -0.49 -5.55 -14.96
N ILE A 202 -1.21 -6.61 -15.35
CA ILE A 202 -0.82 -7.42 -16.53
C ILE A 202 -0.78 -6.56 -17.81
N TYR A 203 -1.74 -5.66 -18.00
CA TYR A 203 -1.75 -4.75 -19.13
C TYR A 203 -0.47 -3.89 -19.18
N LEU A 204 -0.04 -3.31 -18.06
CA LEU A 204 1.17 -2.49 -17.99
C LEU A 204 2.44 -3.33 -18.23
N ILE A 205 2.50 -4.52 -17.64
CA ILE A 205 3.60 -5.48 -17.88
C ILE A 205 3.73 -5.81 -19.37
N ASN A 206 2.62 -6.07 -20.07
CA ASN A 206 2.61 -6.33 -21.51
C ASN A 206 3.06 -5.10 -22.32
N LYS A 207 2.82 -3.88 -21.82
CA LYS A 207 3.32 -2.63 -22.39
C LYS A 207 4.78 -2.32 -22.01
N GLN A 208 5.48 -3.23 -21.33
CA GLN A 208 6.82 -3.01 -20.79
C GLN A 208 6.88 -1.80 -19.86
N LYS A 209 5.88 -1.68 -18.98
CA LYS A 209 5.75 -0.60 -17.99
C LYS A 209 5.57 -1.21 -16.61
N ILE A 210 6.43 -0.81 -15.67
CA ILE A 210 6.28 -1.09 -14.24
C ILE A 210 6.62 0.16 -13.44
N ASP A 211 5.79 0.47 -12.46
CA ASP A 211 5.99 1.58 -11.53
C ASP A 211 5.40 1.23 -10.16
N ASP A 212 5.24 2.23 -9.30
CA ASP A 212 4.57 2.08 -8.01
C ASP A 212 3.09 1.64 -8.10
N ASP A 213 2.54 1.23 -6.96
CA ASP A 213 1.15 0.81 -6.83
C ASP A 213 0.17 1.99 -6.97
N GLN A 214 0.59 3.18 -6.55
CA GLN A 214 -0.16 4.43 -6.69
C GLN A 214 -0.48 4.73 -8.15
N THR A 215 0.45 4.51 -9.08
CA THR A 215 0.26 4.70 -10.52
C THR A 215 -0.90 3.85 -11.02
N ILE A 216 -0.96 2.56 -10.65
CA ILE A 216 -2.05 1.67 -11.06
C ILE A 216 -3.39 2.18 -10.52
N LEU A 217 -3.44 2.55 -9.24
CA LEU A 217 -4.65 3.06 -8.61
C LEU A 217 -5.14 4.36 -9.27
N VAL A 218 -4.26 5.31 -9.58
CA VAL A 218 -4.64 6.55 -10.28
C VAL A 218 -5.21 6.27 -11.66
N LEU A 219 -4.61 5.34 -12.42
CA LEU A 219 -5.14 4.93 -13.72
C LEU A 219 -6.54 4.29 -13.58
N LEU A 220 -6.76 3.49 -12.53
CA LEU A 220 -8.08 2.91 -12.27
C LEU A 220 -9.11 3.96 -11.85
N ILE A 221 -8.72 4.99 -11.08
CA ILE A 221 -9.61 6.11 -10.74
C ILE A 221 -10.09 6.80 -12.01
N ASN A 222 -9.19 7.06 -12.96
CA ASN A 222 -9.54 7.70 -14.22
C ASN A 222 -10.45 6.83 -15.10
N GLU A 223 -10.27 5.50 -15.08
CA GLU A 223 -11.08 4.55 -15.85
C GLU A 223 -12.45 4.26 -15.23
N TYR A 224 -12.54 4.28 -13.89
CA TYR A 224 -13.74 3.92 -13.14
C TYR A 224 -14.07 4.98 -12.07
N PRO A 225 -14.26 6.27 -12.41
CA PRO A 225 -14.33 7.35 -11.42
C PRO A 225 -15.47 7.19 -10.41
N LYS A 226 -16.59 6.58 -10.81
CA LYS A 226 -17.74 6.31 -9.92
C LYS A 226 -17.49 5.20 -8.90
N PHE A 227 -16.45 4.40 -9.09
CA PHE A 227 -16.06 3.31 -8.19
C PHE A 227 -15.17 3.78 -7.04
N PHE A 228 -14.71 5.03 -7.07
CA PHE A 228 -13.81 5.59 -6.07
C PHE A 228 -14.41 6.81 -5.38
N HIS A 229 -14.35 6.82 -4.06
CA HIS A 229 -14.56 7.99 -3.22
C HIS A 229 -13.20 8.52 -2.77
N ILE A 230 -12.90 9.75 -3.14
CA ILE A 230 -11.60 10.37 -2.91
C ILE A 230 -11.76 11.49 -1.89
N SER A 231 -11.14 11.33 -0.72
CA SER A 231 -11.05 12.38 0.30
C SER A 231 -9.71 13.11 0.15
N HIS A 232 -9.68 14.44 0.26
CA HIS A 232 -8.42 15.19 0.26
C HIS A 232 -7.80 15.18 1.66
N GLY A 233 -6.49 14.93 1.75
CA GLY A 233 -5.73 14.93 3.00
C GLY A 233 -4.24 14.67 2.78
N ASP A 234 -3.53 14.32 3.84
CA ASP A 234 -2.12 13.94 3.83
C ASP A 234 -1.96 12.41 3.94
N TRP A 235 -0.72 11.92 3.89
CA TRP A 235 -0.33 10.52 3.87
C TRP A 235 -1.02 9.66 4.94
N PHE A 236 -1.27 10.25 6.11
CA PHE A 236 -1.65 9.53 7.32
C PHE A 236 -3.01 9.92 7.93
N ASP A 237 -3.84 10.63 7.18
CA ASP A 237 -5.08 11.22 7.70
C ASP A 237 -6.27 10.25 7.73
N ALA A 238 -6.07 8.94 7.51
CA ALA A 238 -7.18 7.98 7.46
C ALA A 238 -8.04 7.98 8.72
N PHE A 239 -7.44 8.20 9.89
CA PHE A 239 -8.15 8.21 11.18
C PHE A 239 -8.91 9.51 11.44
N GLU A 240 -8.58 10.58 10.74
CA GLU A 240 -9.30 11.87 10.79
C GLU A 240 -10.42 11.92 9.76
N LEU A 241 -10.17 11.39 8.56
CA LEU A 241 -11.08 11.52 7.41
C LEU A 241 -12.24 10.52 7.39
N PHE A 242 -12.12 9.38 8.06
CA PHE A 242 -13.09 8.28 8.00
C PHE A 242 -13.53 7.83 9.38
#